data_AF-A0A1S2XVY4-F1
#
_entry.id   AF-A0A1S2XVY4-F1
#
_cell.length_a   1.000
_cell.length_b   1.000
_cell.length_c   1.000
_cell.angle_alpha   90.00
_cell.angle_beta   90.00
_cell.angle_gamma   90.00
#
_symmetry.space_group_name_H-M   'P 1'
#
loop_
_entity.id
_entity.type
_entity.pdbx_description
1 polymer ?
#
loop_
_entity_poly.entity_id
_entity_poly.type
_entity_poly.pdbx_seq_one_letter_code
_entity_poly.pdbx_strand_id
1 'polypeptide(L)'
;MARDGSVVPADPQAMVVMKKKTQTSRSWILIDATGQGSMLDVDKYAIMHRVQINARDLRILDPLLSYPSTILGREKAIVLNLEHIKAIITAEEVLLRDPTDENVVPVVEELRRRLPKLSDIHQQQGDGKEYIGGQHDAEAADEDESPFEFRALEVALEAICSFLAARTYELELIAYPALDELTSKISSRNLDRVRKMKSAMTRLNARVQKVRDELEQLLDDDDDMADLYLSRKAGSVSPVSGSGAANWFATSPTNGSKISRASIATARFDENDVEELEMLLEAYFMQIDSTLNKLNTLREYIDDTEDYINIQLDNHRNQLIQLELFLSSGTVCLSFYSLVAGIFGMNIPYSWNDNHGYMFKWVVIVSGAFSAIMFLMITIYARQKGLIGS
;
A
#
# COMPACT_ATOMS: atom_id res chain seq x y z
N MET A 1 -57.67 56.62 -32.03
CA MET A 1 -57.08 56.41 -33.38
C MET A 1 -55.64 56.00 -33.20
N ALA A 2 -55.27 54.92 -33.89
CA ALA A 2 -54.06 54.13 -33.72
C ALA A 2 -52.76 54.88 -34.05
N ARG A 3 -51.63 54.37 -33.51
CA ARG A 3 -50.53 53.91 -34.36
C ARG A 3 -49.65 52.88 -33.65
N ASP A 4 -49.26 51.90 -34.46
CA ASP A 4 -48.55 50.66 -34.19
C ASP A 4 -47.15 50.80 -33.61
N GLY A 5 -46.74 49.74 -32.91
CA GLY A 5 -45.35 49.42 -32.57
C GLY A 5 -45.22 48.00 -32.01
N SER A 6 -45.28 46.99 -32.87
CA SER A 6 -44.91 45.57 -32.64
C SER A 6 -43.45 45.39 -33.11
N VAL A 7 -42.54 44.54 -32.60
CA VAL A 7 -42.47 43.40 -31.66
C VAL A 7 -40.96 43.15 -31.40
N VAL A 8 -40.52 42.56 -30.28
CA VAL A 8 -39.87 41.24 -30.11
C VAL A 8 -39.49 41.09 -28.60
N PRO A 9 -39.61 39.90 -27.98
CA PRO A 9 -39.88 39.74 -26.54
C PRO A 9 -38.63 39.51 -25.67
N ALA A 10 -38.77 39.80 -24.38
CA ALA A 10 -37.82 39.44 -23.33
C ALA A 10 -38.03 38.00 -22.85
N ASP A 11 -36.92 37.28 -22.72
CA ASP A 11 -36.80 35.86 -22.39
C ASP A 11 -37.31 35.52 -20.97
N PRO A 12 -38.13 34.47 -20.76
CA PRO A 12 -38.66 34.10 -19.45
C PRO A 12 -37.88 32.93 -18.85
N GLN A 13 -36.61 33.10 -18.48
CA GLN A 13 -35.90 32.13 -17.63
C GLN A 13 -34.88 32.81 -16.70
N ALA A 14 -35.40 33.44 -15.64
CA ALA A 14 -34.64 33.64 -14.42
C ALA A 14 -35.22 32.74 -13.32
N MET A 15 -35.09 31.42 -13.51
CA MET A 15 -35.21 30.50 -12.38
C MET A 15 -34.01 30.76 -11.47
N VAL A 16 -34.31 31.29 -10.28
CA VAL A 16 -33.36 31.36 -9.16
C VAL A 16 -32.96 29.92 -8.84
N VAL A 17 -31.85 29.46 -9.42
CA VAL A 17 -31.18 28.23 -9.02
C VAL A 17 -30.63 28.50 -7.64
N MET A 18 -31.41 28.14 -6.63
CA MET A 18 -30.94 27.97 -5.27
C MET A 18 -29.81 26.93 -5.36
N LYS A 19 -28.55 27.40 -5.30
CA LYS A 19 -27.38 26.52 -5.18
C LYS A 19 -27.60 25.67 -3.93
N LYS A 20 -28.10 24.45 -4.14
CA LYS A 20 -28.08 23.39 -3.13
C LYS A 20 -26.60 23.25 -2.80
N LYS A 21 -26.19 23.70 -1.62
CA LYS A 21 -24.88 23.37 -1.06
C LYS A 21 -24.77 21.85 -1.20
N THR A 22 -23.83 21.37 -2.00
CA THR A 22 -23.50 19.96 -2.11
C THR A 22 -22.90 19.55 -0.77
N GLN A 23 -23.76 19.36 0.21
CA GLN A 23 -23.43 18.69 1.46
C GLN A 23 -23.14 17.26 1.00
N THR A 24 -21.87 16.90 0.98
CA THR A 24 -21.42 15.54 0.69
C THR A 24 -22.08 14.64 1.72
N SER A 25 -23.22 14.04 1.34
CA SER A 25 -23.84 12.93 2.05
C SER A 25 -22.82 11.81 2.06
N ARG A 26 -22.09 11.71 3.17
CA ARG A 26 -21.11 10.66 3.41
C ARG A 26 -21.97 9.44 3.72
N SER A 27 -22.08 8.50 2.78
CA SER A 27 -22.90 7.33 2.98
C SER A 27 -22.25 6.45 4.05
N TRP A 28 -22.97 6.22 5.15
CA TRP A 28 -22.59 5.23 6.14
C TRP A 28 -23.57 4.07 6.07
N ILE A 29 -23.08 2.87 6.36
CA ILE A 29 -23.93 1.75 6.73
C ILE A 29 -23.71 1.47 8.21
N LEU A 30 -24.81 1.27 8.93
CA LEU A 30 -24.79 0.81 10.31
C LEU A 30 -25.27 -0.63 10.34
N ILE A 31 -24.48 -1.50 10.94
CA ILE A 31 -24.74 -2.92 11.10
C ILE A 31 -24.81 -3.19 12.59
N ASP A 32 -25.95 -3.71 13.06
CA ASP A 32 -26.15 -4.07 14.46
C ASP A 32 -25.65 -5.49 14.79
N ALA A 33 -25.71 -5.85 16.07
CA ALA A 33 -25.40 -7.18 16.57
C ALA A 33 -26.23 -8.33 15.94
N THR A 34 -27.35 -8.03 15.28
CA THR A 34 -28.17 -9.04 14.56
C THR A 34 -27.76 -9.18 13.09
N GLY A 35 -26.75 -8.44 12.63
CA GLY A 35 -26.31 -8.40 11.24
C GLY A 35 -27.23 -7.60 10.32
N GLN A 36 -28.22 -6.89 10.87
CA GLN A 36 -29.12 -6.05 10.06
C GLN A 36 -28.42 -4.74 9.71
N GLY A 37 -28.33 -4.46 8.40
CA GLY A 37 -27.69 -3.26 7.87
C GLY A 37 -28.70 -2.17 7.52
N SER A 38 -28.54 -0.98 8.10
CA SER A 38 -29.31 0.22 7.73
C SER A 38 -28.40 1.29 7.10
N MET A 39 -28.83 1.85 5.97
CA MET A 39 -28.11 2.96 5.34
C MET A 39 -28.41 4.24 6.11
N LEU A 40 -27.37 4.95 6.53
CA LEU A 40 -27.46 6.20 7.26
C LEU A 40 -26.92 7.35 6.41
N ASP A 41 -27.81 8.30 6.11
CA ASP A 41 -27.44 9.62 5.59
C ASP A 41 -27.46 10.62 6.75
N VAL A 42 -26.38 10.62 7.53
CA VAL A 42 -26.22 11.45 8.72
C VAL A 42 -25.00 12.35 8.59
N ASP A 43 -25.10 13.56 9.16
CA ASP A 43 -23.97 14.47 9.15
C ASP A 43 -22.89 14.05 10.16
N LYS A 44 -21.70 14.65 10.03
CA LYS A 44 -20.56 14.34 10.91
C LYS A 44 -20.85 14.59 12.40
N TYR A 45 -21.72 15.55 12.73
CA TYR A 45 -22.02 15.92 14.11
C TYR A 45 -22.97 14.90 14.74
N ALA A 46 -23.94 14.40 13.98
CA ALA A 46 -24.82 13.32 14.40
C ALA A 46 -24.03 12.05 14.74
N ILE A 47 -23.03 11.69 13.92
CA ILE A 47 -22.15 10.55 14.21
C ILE A 47 -21.34 10.79 15.49
N MET A 48 -20.70 11.97 15.63
CA MET A 48 -19.93 12.31 16.83
C MET A 48 -20.76 12.20 18.11
N HIS A 49 -22.01 12.71 18.07
CA HIS A 49 -22.90 12.66 19.23
C HIS A 49 -23.39 11.24 19.52
N ARG A 50 -23.63 10.42 18.49
CA ARG A 50 -24.08 9.02 18.65
C ARG A 50 -23.01 8.16 19.32
N VAL A 51 -21.81 8.14 18.74
CA VAL A 51 -20.72 7.26 19.20
C VAL A 51 -19.81 7.90 20.25
N GLN A 52 -20.06 9.16 20.63
CA GLN A 52 -19.33 9.91 21.66
C GLN A 52 -17.82 10.05 21.39
N ILE A 53 -17.43 10.25 20.13
CA ILE A 53 -16.02 10.46 19.74
C ILE A 53 -15.68 11.93 19.48
N ASN A 54 -14.39 12.27 19.62
CA ASN A 54 -13.90 13.61 19.35
C ASN A 54 -13.92 13.92 17.83
N ALA A 55 -14.07 15.21 17.48
CA ALA A 55 -13.94 15.68 16.11
C ALA A 55 -12.59 15.31 15.48
N ARG A 56 -11.52 15.23 16.28
CA ARG A 56 -10.19 14.80 15.81
C ARG A 56 -10.21 13.37 15.31
N ASP A 57 -10.81 12.45 16.04
CA ASP A 57 -10.84 11.03 15.70
C ASP A 57 -11.71 10.81 14.46
N LEU A 58 -12.86 11.48 14.36
CA LEU A 58 -13.71 11.40 13.16
C LEU A 58 -13.03 11.95 11.88
N ARG A 59 -12.09 12.89 12.01
CA ARG A 59 -11.34 13.43 10.86
C ARG A 59 -10.42 12.41 10.22
N ILE A 60 -9.95 11.42 10.97
CA ILE A 60 -9.11 10.33 10.46
C ILE A 60 -9.87 9.56 9.38
N LEU A 61 -11.19 9.43 9.55
CA LEU A 61 -12.07 8.77 8.60
C LEU A 61 -12.48 9.64 7.41
N ASP A 62 -12.06 10.91 7.34
CA ASP A 62 -12.46 11.81 6.25
C ASP A 62 -11.85 11.36 4.91
N PRO A 63 -12.64 11.12 3.85
CA PRO A 63 -12.15 10.68 2.54
C PRO A 63 -11.35 11.77 1.83
N LEU A 64 -11.53 13.04 2.21
CA LEU A 64 -10.75 14.15 1.65
C LEU A 64 -9.36 14.26 2.26
N LEU A 65 -9.09 13.53 3.35
CA LEU A 65 -7.84 13.58 4.09
C LEU A 65 -7.16 12.21 4.03
N SER A 66 -5.89 12.18 3.63
CA SER A 66 -5.08 10.96 3.60
C SER A 66 -4.37 10.79 4.93
N TYR A 67 -5.03 10.17 5.91
CA TYR A 67 -4.40 9.77 7.17
C TYR A 67 -3.74 8.39 7.05
N PRO A 68 -2.65 8.12 7.79
CA PRO A 68 -2.06 6.78 7.88
C PRO A 68 -3.05 5.79 8.51
N SER A 69 -2.79 4.49 8.33
CA SER A 69 -3.56 3.45 8.99
C SER A 69 -3.50 3.64 10.50
N THR A 70 -4.62 3.49 11.20
CA THR A 70 -4.66 3.56 12.67
C THR A 70 -5.84 2.84 13.28
N ILE A 71 -5.64 2.29 14.49
CA ILE A 71 -6.62 1.65 15.36
C ILE A 71 -6.63 2.43 16.67
N LEU A 72 -7.73 3.11 16.96
CA LEU A 72 -7.83 3.95 18.16
C LEU A 72 -8.94 3.46 19.08
N GLY A 73 -8.56 2.96 20.25
CA GLY A 73 -9.48 2.76 21.36
C GLY A 73 -9.94 4.09 21.98
N ARG A 74 -11.22 4.19 22.28
CA ARG A 74 -11.86 5.30 23.01
C ARG A 74 -12.85 4.72 24.00
N GLU A 75 -13.40 5.57 24.87
CA GLU A 75 -14.28 5.15 25.97
C GLU A 75 -15.45 4.24 25.54
N LYS A 76 -16.03 4.46 24.35
CA LYS A 76 -17.21 3.72 23.85
C LYS A 76 -17.12 3.30 22.39
N ALA A 77 -15.96 3.48 21.76
CA ALA A 77 -15.80 3.20 20.35
C ALA A 77 -14.35 2.88 19.99
N ILE A 78 -14.17 2.01 19.01
CA ILE A 78 -12.91 1.80 18.30
C ILE A 78 -13.02 2.52 16.97
N VAL A 79 -12.09 3.43 16.68
CA VAL A 79 -12.03 4.14 15.40
C VAL A 79 -10.98 3.46 14.53
N LEU A 80 -11.41 2.90 13.41
CA LEU A 80 -10.56 2.14 12.49
C LEU A 80 -10.38 2.90 11.18
N ASN A 81 -9.13 3.16 10.83
CA ASN A 81 -8.73 3.58 9.49
C ASN A 81 -7.70 2.58 8.96
N LEU A 82 -8.13 1.59 8.18
CA LEU A 82 -7.27 0.57 7.58
C LEU A 82 -7.38 0.70 6.05
N GLU A 83 -6.67 1.67 5.51
CA GLU A 83 -6.71 2.08 4.10
C GLU A 83 -8.11 2.46 3.58
N HIS A 84 -8.78 1.53 2.89
CA HIS A 84 -10.10 1.69 2.32
C HIS A 84 -11.19 1.32 3.32
N ILE A 85 -10.85 0.61 4.40
CA ILE A 85 -11.77 0.24 5.47
C ILE A 85 -11.76 1.35 6.51
N LYS A 86 -12.83 2.13 6.58
CA LYS A 86 -13.01 3.24 7.51
C LYS A 86 -14.24 2.98 8.37
N ALA A 87 -14.05 2.61 9.62
CA ALA A 87 -15.11 2.15 10.49
C ALA A 87 -15.08 2.79 11.89
N ILE A 88 -16.23 2.78 12.55
CA ILE A 88 -16.38 3.04 13.98
C ILE A 88 -17.10 1.83 14.55
N ILE A 89 -16.44 1.10 15.41
CA ILE A 89 -16.99 -0.07 16.09
C ILE A 89 -17.41 0.37 17.49
N THR A 90 -18.61 -0.02 17.92
CA THR A 90 -19.06 0.11 19.31
C THR A 90 -19.31 -1.29 19.89
N ALA A 91 -19.76 -1.39 21.14
CA ALA A 91 -20.08 -2.70 21.75
C ALA A 91 -21.31 -3.39 21.11
N GLU A 92 -22.14 -2.67 20.33
CA GLU A 92 -23.42 -3.20 19.82
C GLU A 92 -23.62 -3.00 18.30
N GLU A 93 -22.92 -2.04 17.70
CA GLU A 93 -23.07 -1.67 16.29
C GLU A 93 -21.74 -1.25 15.64
N VAL A 94 -21.62 -1.47 14.33
CA VAL A 94 -20.51 -1.01 13.49
C VAL A 94 -21.01 -0.01 12.46
N LEU A 95 -20.37 1.15 12.38
CA LEU A 95 -20.58 2.11 11.31
C LEU A 95 -19.43 2.01 10.31
N LEU A 96 -19.73 1.59 9.09
CA LEU A 96 -18.76 1.50 8.00
C LEU A 96 -19.06 2.59 6.97
N ARG A 97 -18.00 3.22 6.49
CA ARG A 97 -18.09 4.32 5.54
C ARG A 97 -18.03 3.82 4.10
N ASP A 98 -18.68 4.55 3.20
CA ASP A 98 -18.63 4.34 1.75
C ASP A 98 -18.94 2.87 1.35
N PRO A 99 -20.08 2.30 1.80
CA PRO A 99 -20.40 0.87 1.63
C PRO A 99 -20.64 0.42 0.18
N THR A 100 -20.56 1.34 -0.77
CA THR A 100 -20.72 1.07 -2.21
C THR A 100 -19.39 0.97 -2.95
N ASP A 101 -18.26 1.24 -2.27
CA ASP A 101 -16.92 1.05 -2.84
C ASP A 101 -16.66 -0.44 -3.07
N GLU A 102 -16.07 -0.78 -4.23
CA GLU A 102 -15.79 -2.16 -4.64
C GLU A 102 -14.96 -2.94 -3.62
N ASN A 103 -14.07 -2.27 -2.88
CA ASN A 103 -13.24 -2.90 -1.87
C ASN A 103 -13.94 -3.03 -0.51
N VAL A 104 -15.01 -2.26 -0.27
CA VAL A 104 -15.73 -2.23 1.01
C VAL A 104 -16.95 -3.15 0.98
N VAL A 105 -17.58 -3.35 -0.18
CA VAL A 105 -18.73 -4.26 -0.34
C VAL A 105 -18.48 -5.67 0.24
N PRO A 106 -17.34 -6.34 0.00
CA PRO A 106 -17.08 -7.64 0.61
C PRO A 106 -17.05 -7.60 2.14
N VAL A 107 -16.53 -6.52 2.72
CA VAL A 107 -16.47 -6.32 4.18
C VAL A 107 -17.86 -6.18 4.77
N VAL A 108 -18.76 -5.45 4.09
CA VAL A 108 -20.16 -5.32 4.50
C VAL A 108 -20.85 -6.67 4.58
N GLU A 109 -20.69 -7.49 3.54
CA GLU A 109 -21.32 -8.82 3.48
C GLU A 109 -20.75 -9.75 4.56
N GLU A 110 -19.45 -9.67 4.82
CA GLU A 110 -18.81 -10.48 5.85
C GLU A 110 -19.22 -10.07 7.27
N LEU A 111 -19.36 -8.77 7.54
CA LEU A 111 -19.91 -8.26 8.79
C LEU A 111 -21.35 -8.74 8.99
N ARG A 112 -22.21 -8.68 7.97
CA ARG A 112 -23.59 -9.19 8.05
C ARG A 112 -23.64 -10.70 8.33
N ARG A 113 -22.66 -11.44 7.82
CA ARG A 113 -22.57 -12.90 7.96
C ARG A 113 -22.06 -13.33 9.34
N ARG A 114 -21.09 -12.62 9.92
CA ARG A 114 -20.34 -13.05 11.12
C ARG A 114 -20.77 -12.35 12.43
N LEU A 115 -21.44 -11.21 12.36
CA LEU A 115 -21.89 -10.47 13.57
C LEU A 115 -23.10 -11.08 14.31
N PRO A 116 -24.10 -11.72 13.66
CA PRO A 116 -25.20 -12.38 14.38
C PRO A 116 -24.68 -13.47 15.33
N LYS A 117 -25.21 -13.55 16.55
CA LYS A 117 -24.88 -14.65 17.49
C LYS A 117 -25.54 -15.95 17.04
N LEU A 118 -24.85 -17.09 17.16
CA LEU A 118 -25.41 -18.40 16.78
C LEU A 118 -26.65 -18.79 17.61
N SER A 119 -26.76 -18.26 18.83
CA SER A 119 -27.87 -18.45 19.75
C SER A 119 -29.17 -17.76 19.30
N ASP A 120 -29.08 -16.62 18.58
CA ASP A 120 -30.25 -15.91 18.04
C ASP A 120 -30.83 -16.56 16.77
N ILE A 121 -30.01 -17.29 16.01
CA ILE A 121 -30.46 -18.03 14.81
C ILE A 121 -31.35 -19.21 15.20
N HIS A 122 -31.06 -19.89 16.32
CA HIS A 122 -31.84 -21.03 16.79
C HIS A 122 -33.19 -20.65 17.42
N GLN A 123 -33.36 -19.41 17.91
CA GLN A 123 -34.65 -18.94 18.41
C GLN A 123 -35.66 -18.57 17.31
N GLN A 124 -35.21 -18.33 16.06
CA GLN A 124 -36.13 -18.07 14.95
C GLN A 124 -36.66 -19.34 14.26
N GLN A 125 -36.15 -20.53 14.61
CA GLN A 125 -36.56 -21.79 13.97
C GLN A 125 -36.85 -22.90 15.00
N GLY A 126 -37.82 -22.68 15.87
CA GLY A 126 -38.22 -23.68 16.87
C GLY A 126 -39.54 -23.37 17.58
N ASP A 127 -40.65 -23.41 16.85
CA ASP A 127 -41.99 -23.50 17.46
C ASP A 127 -42.17 -24.89 18.11
N GLY A 128 -42.37 -24.90 19.43
CA GLY A 128 -43.11 -25.91 20.17
C GLY A 128 -42.58 -27.34 20.21
N LYS A 129 -41.77 -27.66 21.22
CA LYS A 129 -41.96 -28.87 22.07
C LYS A 129 -41.12 -28.81 23.35
N GLU A 130 -41.81 -28.61 24.46
CA GLU A 130 -41.30 -28.89 25.80
C GLU A 130 -40.87 -30.36 25.90
N TYR A 131 -39.60 -30.61 26.20
CA TYR A 131 -39.17 -31.83 26.87
C TYR A 131 -38.35 -31.46 28.11
N ILE A 132 -38.90 -31.86 29.25
CA ILE A 132 -38.30 -31.80 30.57
C ILE A 132 -37.24 -32.90 30.65
N GLY A 133 -35.99 -32.53 30.95
CA GLY A 133 -34.97 -33.48 31.44
C GLY A 133 -33.56 -33.24 30.91
N GLY A 134 -32.72 -32.61 31.73
CA GLY A 134 -31.29 -32.44 31.47
C GLY A 134 -30.72 -31.19 32.15
N GLN A 135 -30.64 -31.21 33.49
CA GLN A 135 -29.75 -30.30 34.23
C GLN A 135 -28.32 -30.84 34.08
N HIS A 136 -27.38 -29.93 33.86
CA HIS A 136 -25.95 -30.11 33.51
C HIS A 136 -25.70 -30.15 31.99
N ASP A 137 -24.86 -29.22 31.51
CA ASP A 137 -24.28 -29.05 30.15
C ASP A 137 -24.71 -27.79 29.36
N ALA A 138 -25.41 -26.83 29.99
CA ALA A 138 -25.69 -25.52 29.36
C ALA A 138 -24.70 -24.40 29.75
N GLU A 139 -23.82 -24.61 30.72
CA GLU A 139 -22.89 -23.58 31.23
C GLU A 139 -21.55 -23.53 30.48
N ALA A 140 -21.26 -24.48 29.58
CA ALA A 140 -19.98 -24.54 28.85
C ALA A 140 -20.05 -23.98 27.42
N ALA A 141 -21.21 -23.53 26.95
CA ALA A 141 -21.39 -23.01 25.59
C ALA A 141 -21.37 -21.47 25.51
N ASP A 142 -21.50 -20.78 26.65
CA ASP A 142 -21.50 -19.31 26.74
C ASP A 142 -20.09 -18.73 27.00
N GLU A 143 -19.07 -19.56 27.26
CA GLU A 143 -17.70 -19.12 27.58
C GLU A 143 -16.77 -18.94 26.36
N ASP A 144 -17.20 -19.32 25.14
CA ASP A 144 -16.35 -19.33 23.93
C ASP A 144 -16.74 -18.25 22.87
N GLU A 145 -17.75 -17.40 23.11
CA GLU A 145 -18.20 -16.44 22.10
C GLU A 145 -17.55 -15.06 22.28
N SER A 146 -16.66 -14.71 21.34
CA SER A 146 -15.90 -13.46 21.38
C SER A 146 -16.82 -12.21 21.34
N PRO A 147 -16.47 -11.13 22.08
CA PRO A 147 -17.22 -9.88 22.10
C PRO A 147 -17.53 -9.32 20.70
N PHE A 148 -18.65 -8.59 20.58
CA PHE A 148 -19.08 -8.02 19.30
C PHE A 148 -18.00 -7.14 18.67
N GLU A 149 -17.33 -6.32 19.46
CA GLU A 149 -16.26 -5.44 19.01
C GLU A 149 -15.07 -6.21 18.42
N PHE A 150 -14.75 -7.39 18.95
CA PHE A 150 -13.65 -8.23 18.46
C PHE A 150 -14.03 -8.98 17.20
N ARG A 151 -15.25 -9.49 17.10
CA ARG A 151 -15.76 -10.08 15.84
C ARG A 151 -15.78 -9.05 14.71
N ALA A 152 -16.18 -7.80 15.00
CA ALA A 152 -16.15 -6.71 14.05
C ALA A 152 -14.71 -6.32 13.64
N LEU A 153 -13.81 -6.21 14.62
CA LEU A 153 -12.39 -5.92 14.39
C LEU A 153 -11.72 -7.02 13.56
N GLU A 154 -12.00 -8.28 13.88
CA GLU A 154 -11.50 -9.46 13.17
C GLU A 154 -11.86 -9.40 11.69
N VAL A 155 -13.12 -9.13 11.35
CA VAL A 155 -13.56 -9.01 9.95
C VAL A 155 -12.82 -7.87 9.23
N ALA A 156 -12.58 -6.74 9.89
CA ALA A 156 -11.83 -5.64 9.30
C ALA A 156 -10.35 -6.00 9.07
N LEU A 157 -9.71 -6.66 10.03
CA LEU A 157 -8.32 -7.12 9.95
C LEU A 157 -8.14 -8.22 8.90
N GLU A 158 -9.03 -9.22 8.89
CA GLU A 158 -9.04 -10.28 7.89
C GLU A 158 -9.17 -9.71 6.48
N ALA A 159 -10.10 -8.75 6.29
CA ALA A 159 -10.32 -8.12 5.00
C ALA A 159 -9.08 -7.35 4.51
N ILE A 160 -8.46 -6.51 5.37
CA ILE A 160 -7.29 -5.73 4.95
C ILE A 160 -6.06 -6.62 4.71
N CYS A 161 -5.83 -7.61 5.57
CA CYS A 161 -4.71 -8.55 5.43
C CYS A 161 -4.87 -9.39 4.15
N SER A 162 -6.07 -9.92 3.90
CA SER A 162 -6.38 -10.67 2.68
C SER A 162 -6.25 -9.81 1.42
N PHE A 163 -6.73 -8.57 1.48
CA PHE A 163 -6.61 -7.62 0.38
C PHE A 163 -5.13 -7.33 0.04
N LEU A 164 -4.32 -7.02 1.05
CA LEU A 164 -2.90 -6.72 0.85
C LEU A 164 -2.11 -7.95 0.38
N ALA A 165 -2.41 -9.14 0.92
CA ALA A 165 -1.82 -10.39 0.46
C ALA A 165 -2.17 -10.70 -1.01
N ALA A 166 -3.43 -10.50 -1.42
CA ALA A 166 -3.85 -10.68 -2.81
C ALA A 166 -3.11 -9.71 -3.75
N ARG A 167 -2.97 -8.44 -3.37
CA ARG A 167 -2.19 -7.46 -4.15
C ARG A 167 -0.72 -7.81 -4.26
N THR A 168 -0.13 -8.36 -3.21
CA THR A 168 1.25 -8.87 -3.23
C THR A 168 1.38 -10.01 -4.22
N TYR A 169 0.47 -10.98 -4.19
CA TYR A 169 0.46 -12.11 -5.11
C TYR A 169 0.25 -11.70 -6.57
N GLU A 170 -0.67 -10.77 -6.84
CA GLU A 170 -0.87 -10.22 -8.20
C GLU A 170 0.40 -9.56 -8.74
N LEU A 171 1.09 -8.79 -7.89
CA LEU A 171 2.34 -8.13 -8.26
C LEU A 171 3.44 -9.15 -8.54
N GLU A 172 3.55 -10.19 -7.72
CA GLU A 172 4.48 -11.30 -7.90
C GLU A 172 4.30 -12.02 -9.24
N LEU A 173 3.05 -12.35 -9.58
CA LEU A 173 2.68 -13.01 -10.83
C LEU A 173 3.09 -12.19 -12.06
N ILE A 174 2.99 -10.87 -11.97
CA ILE A 174 3.38 -9.95 -13.05
C ILE A 174 4.89 -9.73 -13.07
N ALA A 175 5.55 -9.82 -11.92
CA ALA A 175 6.93 -9.42 -11.75
C ALA A 175 7.96 -10.40 -12.27
N TYR A 176 7.87 -11.67 -11.88
CA TYR A 176 8.84 -12.67 -12.33
C TYR A 176 8.93 -12.76 -13.86
N PRO A 177 7.82 -12.82 -14.62
CA PRO A 177 7.89 -12.84 -16.09
C PRO A 177 8.45 -11.55 -16.69
N ALA A 178 8.20 -10.39 -16.07
CA ALA A 178 8.71 -9.12 -16.58
C ALA A 178 10.23 -8.99 -16.40
N LEU A 179 10.76 -9.49 -15.29
CA LEU A 179 12.19 -9.51 -15.00
C LEU A 179 12.93 -10.51 -15.89
N ASP A 180 12.36 -11.69 -16.13
CA ASP A 180 12.91 -12.67 -17.07
C ASP A 180 12.92 -12.13 -18.52
N GLU A 181 11.81 -11.49 -18.96
CA GLU A 181 11.75 -10.85 -20.29
C GLU A 181 12.79 -9.73 -20.42
N LEU A 182 13.04 -8.95 -19.36
CA LEU A 182 14.07 -7.91 -19.35
C LEU A 182 15.49 -8.50 -19.43
N THR A 183 15.73 -9.60 -18.71
CA THR A 183 17.01 -10.32 -18.68
C THR A 183 17.31 -10.95 -20.04
N SER A 184 16.29 -11.46 -20.74
CA SER A 184 16.40 -11.99 -22.10
C SER A 184 16.64 -10.89 -23.14
N LYS A 185 15.92 -9.76 -23.02
CA LYS A 185 15.98 -8.66 -23.98
C LYS A 185 15.85 -7.30 -23.30
N ILE A 186 16.98 -6.60 -23.25
CA ILE A 186 17.04 -5.20 -22.81
C ILE A 186 16.38 -4.32 -23.86
N SER A 187 15.20 -3.78 -23.54
CA SER A 187 14.47 -2.85 -24.40
C SER A 187 13.81 -1.76 -23.56
N SER A 188 13.58 -0.59 -24.15
CA SER A 188 12.90 0.52 -23.47
C SER A 188 11.54 0.11 -22.91
N ARG A 189 10.78 -0.70 -23.67
CA ARG A 189 9.49 -1.25 -23.24
C ARG A 189 9.61 -2.10 -21.97
N ASN A 190 10.60 -2.99 -21.91
CA ASN A 190 10.77 -3.89 -20.77
C ASN A 190 11.29 -3.14 -19.54
N LEU A 191 12.19 -2.18 -19.73
CA LEU A 191 12.65 -1.27 -18.67
C LEU A 191 11.50 -0.45 -18.10
N ASP A 192 10.61 0.08 -18.95
CA ASP A 192 9.43 0.82 -18.49
C ASP A 192 8.44 -0.07 -17.74
N ARG A 193 8.28 -1.34 -18.15
CA ARG A 193 7.44 -2.32 -17.44
C ARG A 193 7.99 -2.60 -16.04
N VAL A 194 9.29 -2.88 -15.92
CA VAL A 194 9.96 -3.12 -14.63
C VAL A 194 9.95 -1.87 -13.75
N ARG A 195 10.14 -0.67 -14.32
CA ARG A 195 10.03 0.60 -13.58
C ARG A 195 8.63 0.81 -12.99
N LYS A 196 7.57 0.58 -13.79
CA LYS A 196 6.17 0.70 -13.32
C LYS A 196 5.89 -0.27 -12.18
N MET A 197 6.38 -1.49 -12.32
CA MET A 197 6.25 -2.54 -11.31
C MET A 197 7.04 -2.24 -10.04
N LYS A 198 8.29 -1.77 -10.13
CA LYS A 198 9.07 -1.29 -8.98
C LYS A 198 8.35 -0.17 -8.25
N SER A 199 7.77 0.78 -8.99
CA SER A 199 6.96 1.84 -8.39
C SER A 199 5.71 1.30 -7.68
N ALA A 200 5.02 0.30 -8.27
CA ALA A 200 3.89 -0.37 -7.62
C ALA A 200 4.31 -1.14 -6.38
N MET A 201 5.44 -1.85 -6.43
CA MET A 201 6.08 -2.56 -5.32
C MET A 201 6.37 -1.61 -4.16
N THR A 202 7.06 -0.51 -4.40
CA THR A 202 7.37 0.47 -3.34
C THR A 202 6.11 1.01 -2.68
N ARG A 203 5.05 1.31 -3.47
CA ARG A 203 3.78 1.77 -2.92
C ARG A 203 3.09 0.70 -2.07
N LEU A 204 3.06 -0.55 -2.52
CA LEU A 204 2.45 -1.66 -1.79
C LEU A 204 3.23 -2.00 -0.52
N ASN A 205 4.57 -1.98 -0.58
CA ASN A 205 5.42 -2.18 0.57
C ASN A 205 5.15 -1.13 1.67
N ALA A 206 5.08 0.15 1.29
CA ALA A 206 4.77 1.22 2.23
C ALA A 206 3.36 1.14 2.83
N ARG A 207 2.44 0.45 2.17
CA ARG A 207 1.06 0.22 2.63
C ARG A 207 1.00 -0.91 3.65
N VAL A 208 1.61 -2.05 3.32
CA VAL A 208 1.75 -3.21 4.22
C VAL A 208 2.52 -2.83 5.48
N GLN A 209 3.63 -2.09 5.34
CA GLN A 209 4.42 -1.61 6.46
C GLN A 209 3.58 -0.80 7.45
N LYS A 210 2.73 0.12 6.98
CA LYS A 210 1.90 0.94 7.89
C LYS A 210 0.90 0.14 8.70
N VAL A 211 0.32 -0.92 8.11
CA VAL A 211 -0.61 -1.80 8.85
C VAL A 211 0.16 -2.65 9.85
N ARG A 212 1.33 -3.18 9.46
CA ARG A 212 2.23 -3.89 10.37
C ARG A 212 2.65 -3.01 11.55
N ASP A 213 3.13 -1.80 11.29
CA ASP A 213 3.63 -0.89 12.32
C ASP A 213 2.51 -0.50 13.30
N GLU A 214 1.27 -0.31 12.82
CA GLU A 214 0.13 -0.04 13.70
C GLU A 214 -0.22 -1.24 14.59
N LEU A 215 -0.18 -2.46 14.04
CA LEU A 215 -0.42 -3.67 14.82
C LEU A 215 0.70 -3.94 15.82
N GLU A 216 1.96 -3.69 15.44
CA GLU A 216 3.13 -3.77 16.34
C GLU A 216 2.98 -2.78 17.50
N GLN A 217 2.65 -1.52 17.19
CA GLN A 217 2.46 -0.50 18.21
C GLN A 217 1.32 -0.85 19.17
N LEU A 218 0.20 -1.38 18.66
CA LEU A 218 -0.93 -1.79 19.47
C LEU A 218 -0.59 -3.00 20.36
N LEU A 219 0.15 -3.98 19.84
CA LEU A 219 0.61 -5.14 20.61
C LEU A 219 1.66 -4.77 21.68
N ASP A 220 2.43 -3.71 21.46
CA ASP A 220 3.48 -3.26 22.40
C ASP A 220 2.91 -2.49 23.63
N ASP A 221 1.67 -2.01 23.60
CA ASP A 221 1.06 -1.18 24.64
C ASP A 221 -0.26 -1.77 25.20
N ASP A 222 -0.17 -2.39 26.38
CA ASP A 222 -1.30 -2.99 27.09
C ASP A 222 -2.43 -1.98 27.39
N ASP A 223 -2.13 -0.69 27.60
CA ASP A 223 -3.14 0.32 27.88
C ASP A 223 -3.99 0.60 26.62
N ASP A 224 -3.35 0.67 25.44
CA ASP A 224 -4.03 0.83 24.16
C ASP A 224 -4.89 -0.41 23.81
N MET A 225 -4.42 -1.63 24.15
CA MET A 225 -5.19 -2.87 24.01
C MET A 225 -6.40 -2.91 24.94
N ALA A 226 -6.21 -2.59 26.23
CA ALA A 226 -7.29 -2.51 27.21
C ALA A 226 -8.37 -1.50 26.76
N ASP A 227 -7.96 -0.47 26.01
CA ASP A 227 -8.87 0.54 25.51
C ASP A 227 -9.88 0.02 24.47
N LEU A 228 -9.61 -1.13 23.83
CA LEU A 228 -10.46 -1.80 22.85
C LEU A 228 -11.59 -2.66 23.48
N TYR A 229 -11.54 -2.96 24.78
CA TYR A 229 -12.58 -3.75 25.48
C TYR A 229 -13.83 -2.91 25.79
N LEU A 230 -14.66 -2.68 24.78
CA LEU A 230 -15.84 -1.79 24.88
C LEU A 230 -16.97 -2.39 25.72
N SER A 231 -17.29 -3.67 25.53
CA SER A 231 -18.35 -4.39 26.23
C SER A 231 -18.11 -4.43 27.74
N ARG A 232 -16.85 -4.61 28.15
CA ARG A 232 -16.42 -4.54 29.56
C ARG A 232 -16.63 -3.14 30.14
N LYS A 233 -16.21 -2.09 29.41
CA LYS A 233 -16.40 -0.69 29.82
C LYS A 233 -17.87 -0.32 29.96
N ALA A 234 -18.76 -0.90 29.13
CA ALA A 234 -20.19 -0.73 29.26
C ALA A 234 -20.78 -1.46 30.48
N GLY A 235 -20.31 -2.69 30.77
CA GLY A 235 -20.77 -3.50 31.90
C GLY A 235 -20.39 -2.95 33.28
N SER A 236 -19.22 -2.31 33.41
CA SER A 236 -18.75 -1.73 34.68
C SER A 236 -19.53 -0.49 35.13
N VAL A 237 -20.34 0.11 34.24
CA VAL A 237 -21.13 1.34 34.51
C VAL A 237 -22.55 1.03 35.01
N SER A 238 -22.97 -0.24 35.09
CA SER A 238 -24.27 -0.60 35.70
C SER A 238 -24.23 -0.40 37.23
N PRO A 239 -25.11 0.43 37.82
CA PRO A 239 -25.19 0.54 39.27
C PRO A 239 -25.82 -0.75 39.78
N VAL A 240 -25.02 -1.61 40.40
CA VAL A 240 -25.59 -2.71 41.19
C VAL A 240 -26.38 -2.06 42.33
N SER A 241 -27.70 -2.06 42.17
CA SER A 241 -28.65 -1.71 43.23
C SER A 241 -28.65 -2.90 44.19
N GLY A 242 -27.62 -2.95 45.03
CA GLY A 242 -27.38 -3.98 46.03
C GLY A 242 -26.87 -3.29 47.29
N SER A 243 -27.78 -3.12 48.25
CA SER A 243 -27.58 -2.52 49.57
C SER A 243 -26.21 -2.82 50.22
N GLY A 244 -25.34 -1.81 50.25
CA GLY A 244 -24.13 -1.78 51.06
C GLY A 244 -23.52 -0.38 51.01
N ALA A 245 -23.72 0.41 52.07
CA ALA A 245 -23.28 1.80 52.14
C ALA A 245 -21.76 1.96 51.91
N ALA A 246 -21.37 2.46 50.73
CA ALA A 246 -20.01 2.87 50.45
C ALA A 246 -19.79 4.28 51.00
N ASN A 247 -19.16 4.34 52.17
CA ASN A 247 -18.83 5.56 52.88
C ASN A 247 -17.59 6.22 52.24
N TRP A 248 -17.79 7.09 51.25
CA TRP A 248 -16.74 7.93 50.70
C TRP A 248 -16.49 9.13 51.64
N PHE A 249 -15.55 8.98 52.58
CA PHE A 249 -14.89 10.14 53.17
C PHE A 249 -13.47 10.25 52.64
N ALA A 250 -13.21 11.40 52.04
CA ALA A 250 -11.88 11.87 51.71
C ALA A 250 -11.11 12.15 53.01
N THR A 251 -9.91 11.58 53.15
CA THR A 251 -8.90 12.08 54.08
C THR A 251 -7.52 12.07 53.43
N SER A 252 -6.87 13.23 53.53
CA SER A 252 -5.52 13.61 53.12
C SER A 252 -4.38 12.65 53.54
N PRO A 253 -3.17 12.80 52.98
CA PRO A 253 -2.16 11.74 52.94
C PRO A 253 -1.29 11.72 54.20
N THR A 254 -0.95 10.51 54.65
CA THR A 254 0.16 10.30 55.59
C THR A 254 0.94 9.04 55.22
N ASN A 255 2.25 9.21 55.07
CA ASN A 255 3.29 8.18 55.00
C ASN A 255 3.06 7.00 55.97
N GLY A 256 3.23 5.79 55.46
CA GLY A 256 3.37 4.58 56.28
C GLY A 256 3.20 3.32 55.46
N SER A 257 4.31 2.62 55.20
CA SER A 257 4.34 1.32 54.54
C SER A 257 3.48 0.28 55.26
N LYS A 258 2.72 -0.52 54.47
CA LYS A 258 2.47 -1.96 54.66
C LYS A 258 1.51 -2.49 53.58
N ILE A 259 2.11 -3.12 52.57
CA ILE A 259 1.64 -4.26 51.77
C ILE A 259 0.09 -4.38 51.68
N SER A 260 -0.47 -3.75 50.65
CA SER A 260 -1.83 -3.98 50.19
C SER A 260 -1.88 -5.33 49.48
N ARG A 261 -2.38 -6.36 50.18
CA ARG A 261 -2.70 -7.68 49.61
C ARG A 261 -4.06 -7.72 48.92
N ALA A 262 -4.66 -6.56 48.65
CA ALA A 262 -5.94 -6.40 47.98
C ALA A 262 -5.82 -6.21 46.46
N SER A 263 -4.60 -6.06 45.92
CA SER A 263 -4.37 -5.82 44.48
C SER A 263 -4.23 -7.10 43.64
N ILE A 264 -4.17 -8.28 44.28
CA ILE A 264 -3.85 -9.54 43.58
C ILE A 264 -5.11 -10.22 43.02
N ALA A 265 -6.30 -9.95 43.58
CA ALA A 265 -7.54 -10.57 43.11
C ALA A 265 -8.18 -9.84 41.92
N THR A 266 -7.87 -8.56 41.70
CA THR A 266 -8.33 -7.80 40.52
C THR A 266 -7.36 -7.86 39.34
N ALA A 267 -6.05 -8.07 39.58
CA ALA A 267 -5.07 -8.23 38.49
C ALA A 267 -5.19 -9.57 37.75
N ARG A 268 -5.61 -10.64 38.46
CA ARG A 268 -5.69 -12.00 37.89
C ARG A 268 -6.86 -12.25 36.94
N PHE A 269 -7.86 -11.38 36.93
CA PHE A 269 -8.95 -11.41 35.94
C PHE A 269 -8.70 -10.45 34.77
N ASP A 270 -7.61 -9.67 34.81
CA ASP A 270 -7.25 -8.74 33.74
C ASP A 270 -6.28 -9.42 32.75
N GLU A 271 -5.31 -10.19 33.25
CA GLU A 271 -4.31 -10.89 32.42
C GLU A 271 -4.91 -11.93 31.46
N ASN A 272 -5.85 -12.78 31.90
CA ASN A 272 -6.44 -13.82 31.05
C ASN A 272 -7.34 -13.27 29.93
N ASP A 273 -7.88 -12.07 30.10
CA ASP A 273 -8.84 -11.51 29.17
C ASP A 273 -8.15 -10.69 28.08
N VAL A 274 -6.99 -10.07 28.38
CA VAL A 274 -6.10 -9.43 27.38
C VAL A 274 -5.55 -10.47 26.40
N GLU A 275 -5.33 -11.70 26.89
CA GLU A 275 -4.78 -12.82 26.11
C GLU A 275 -5.65 -13.15 24.87
N GLU A 276 -6.98 -13.04 24.94
CA GLU A 276 -7.87 -13.33 23.78
C GLU A 276 -7.62 -12.34 22.62
N LEU A 277 -7.57 -11.05 22.92
CA LEU A 277 -7.34 -10.02 21.92
C LEU A 277 -5.90 -10.05 21.42
N GLU A 278 -4.93 -10.28 22.32
CA GLU A 278 -3.52 -10.43 21.98
C GLU A 278 -3.35 -11.57 20.96
N MET A 279 -3.91 -12.76 21.23
CA MET A 279 -3.87 -13.89 20.28
C MET A 279 -4.47 -13.54 18.90
N LEU A 280 -5.58 -12.80 18.88
CA LEU A 280 -6.20 -12.34 17.62
C LEU A 280 -5.29 -11.37 16.86
N LEU A 281 -4.75 -10.36 17.55
CA LEU A 281 -3.88 -9.36 16.96
C LEU A 281 -2.55 -9.96 16.49
N GLU A 282 -1.95 -10.86 17.27
CA GLU A 282 -0.74 -11.60 16.92
C GLU A 282 -0.94 -12.42 15.64
N ALA A 283 -2.07 -13.10 15.49
CA ALA A 283 -2.36 -13.87 14.28
C ALA A 283 -2.34 -12.99 13.01
N TYR A 284 -2.97 -11.82 13.06
CA TYR A 284 -2.97 -10.87 11.94
C TYR A 284 -1.62 -10.16 11.78
N PHE A 285 -0.90 -9.88 12.86
CA PHE A 285 0.47 -9.37 12.83
C PHE A 285 1.40 -10.33 12.09
N MET A 286 1.35 -11.62 12.42
CA MET A 286 2.12 -12.66 11.73
C MET A 286 1.74 -12.78 10.25
N GLN A 287 0.45 -12.62 9.91
CA GLN A 287 0.00 -12.65 8.52
C GLN A 287 0.51 -11.44 7.71
N ILE A 288 0.44 -10.23 8.27
CA ILE A 288 0.90 -9.02 7.58
C ILE A 288 2.44 -9.01 7.49
N ASP A 289 3.15 -9.48 8.52
CA ASP A 289 4.61 -9.60 8.52
C ASP A 289 5.07 -10.63 7.48
N SER A 290 4.39 -11.78 7.36
CA SER A 290 4.64 -12.74 6.28
C SER A 290 4.45 -12.11 4.90
N THR A 291 3.42 -11.27 4.74
CA THR A 291 3.17 -10.55 3.49
C THR A 291 4.27 -9.53 3.20
N LEU A 292 4.74 -8.80 4.21
CA LEU A 292 5.86 -7.86 4.11
C LEU A 292 7.16 -8.56 3.70
N ASN A 293 7.45 -9.71 4.32
CA ASN A 293 8.64 -10.50 4.00
C ASN A 293 8.64 -10.97 2.53
N LYS A 294 7.49 -11.42 2.00
CA LYS A 294 7.36 -11.75 0.58
C LYS A 294 7.60 -10.55 -0.34
N LEU A 295 7.08 -9.37 0.02
CA LEU A 295 7.33 -8.13 -0.74
C LEU A 295 8.81 -7.73 -0.71
N ASN A 296 9.48 -7.86 0.44
CA ASN A 296 10.90 -7.57 0.57
C ASN A 296 11.75 -8.51 -0.29
N THR A 297 11.47 -9.82 -0.29
CA THR A 297 12.15 -10.78 -1.19
C THR A 297 11.97 -10.42 -2.65
N LEU A 298 10.74 -10.07 -3.07
CA LEU A 298 10.50 -9.67 -4.46
C LEU A 298 11.18 -8.33 -4.80
N ARG A 299 11.27 -7.41 -3.84
CA ARG A 299 12.02 -6.16 -3.99
C ARG A 299 13.51 -6.41 -4.19
N GLU A 300 14.12 -7.25 -3.36
CA GLU A 300 15.53 -7.65 -3.51
C GLU A 300 15.77 -8.25 -4.91
N TYR A 301 14.89 -9.13 -5.37
CA TYR A 301 14.99 -9.72 -6.71
C TYR A 301 14.89 -8.68 -7.85
N ILE A 302 14.04 -7.66 -7.69
CA ILE A 302 13.94 -6.54 -8.65
C ILE A 302 15.23 -5.72 -8.65
N ASP A 303 15.75 -5.39 -7.46
CA ASP A 303 16.96 -4.57 -7.29
C ASP A 303 18.19 -5.32 -7.85
N ASP A 304 18.32 -6.62 -7.57
CA ASP A 304 19.37 -7.49 -8.14
C ASP A 304 19.31 -7.55 -9.68
N THR A 305 18.09 -7.64 -10.24
CA THR A 305 17.90 -7.65 -11.69
C THR A 305 18.26 -6.30 -12.30
N GLU A 306 17.93 -5.19 -11.64
CA GLU A 306 18.31 -3.85 -12.10
C GLU A 306 19.83 -3.68 -12.14
N ASP A 307 20.53 -4.14 -11.10
CA ASP A 307 21.99 -4.12 -11.03
C ASP A 307 22.63 -4.98 -12.12
N TYR A 308 22.11 -6.17 -12.37
CA TYR A 308 22.53 -7.03 -13.48
C TYR A 308 22.37 -6.33 -14.85
N ILE A 309 21.23 -5.69 -15.08
CA ILE A 309 20.94 -4.99 -16.34
C ILE A 309 21.84 -3.77 -16.51
N ASN A 310 22.13 -3.04 -15.44
CA ASN A 310 23.08 -1.93 -15.46
C ASN A 310 24.49 -2.41 -15.88
N ILE A 311 24.95 -3.53 -15.34
CA ILE A 311 26.23 -4.14 -15.74
C ILE A 311 26.24 -4.54 -17.22
N GLN A 312 25.15 -5.13 -17.73
CA GLN A 312 25.03 -5.50 -19.14
C GLN A 312 25.03 -4.28 -20.07
N LEU A 313 24.33 -3.20 -19.69
CA LEU A 313 24.30 -1.96 -20.44
C LEU A 313 25.69 -1.31 -20.51
N ASP A 314 26.43 -1.31 -19.41
CA ASP A 314 27.80 -0.82 -19.38
C ASP A 314 28.74 -1.67 -20.25
N ASN A 315 28.56 -3.00 -20.27
CA ASN A 315 29.30 -3.88 -21.17
C ASN A 315 29.01 -3.56 -22.65
N HIS A 316 27.75 -3.38 -23.03
CA HIS A 316 27.38 -2.98 -24.40
C HIS A 316 27.94 -1.60 -24.76
N ARG A 317 27.92 -0.64 -23.82
CA ARG A 317 28.53 0.67 -24.02
C ARG A 317 30.04 0.56 -24.26
N ASN A 318 30.73 -0.28 -23.49
CA ASN A 318 32.16 -0.55 -23.67
C ASN A 318 32.45 -1.17 -25.05
N GLN A 319 31.61 -2.10 -25.52
CA GLN A 319 31.73 -2.65 -26.88
C GLN A 319 31.56 -1.58 -27.97
N LEU A 320 30.61 -0.65 -27.79
CA LEU A 320 30.41 0.46 -28.73
C LEU A 320 31.62 1.40 -28.76
N ILE A 321 32.17 1.76 -27.59
CA ILE A 321 33.38 2.59 -27.50
C ILE A 321 34.57 1.92 -28.20
N GLN A 322 34.71 0.59 -28.04
CA GLN A 322 35.76 -0.18 -28.72
C GLN A 322 35.59 -0.15 -30.25
N LEU A 323 34.36 -0.31 -30.75
CA LEU A 323 34.07 -0.25 -32.19
C LEU A 323 34.30 1.15 -32.75
N GLU A 324 33.90 2.19 -32.01
CA GLU A 324 34.14 3.58 -32.37
C GLU A 324 35.64 3.89 -32.48
N LEU A 325 36.45 3.41 -31.52
CA LEU A 325 37.90 3.56 -31.56
C LEU A 325 38.51 2.91 -32.81
N PHE A 326 38.02 1.73 -33.20
CA PHE A 326 38.46 1.04 -34.42
C PHE A 326 38.09 1.81 -35.69
N LEU A 327 36.84 2.28 -35.81
CA LEU A 327 36.38 3.07 -36.96
C LEU A 327 37.10 4.42 -37.05
N SER A 328 37.32 5.09 -35.92
CA SER A 328 38.05 6.37 -35.85
C SER A 328 39.50 6.20 -36.30
N SER A 329 40.19 5.15 -35.81
CA SER A 329 41.54 4.80 -36.29
C SER A 329 41.57 4.60 -37.80
N GLY A 330 40.62 3.83 -38.36
CA GLY A 330 40.51 3.61 -39.79
C GLY A 330 40.29 4.91 -40.58
N THR A 331 39.43 5.80 -40.06
CA THR A 331 39.12 7.10 -40.67
C THR A 331 40.34 8.01 -40.71
N VAL A 332 41.13 8.06 -39.63
CA VAL A 332 42.40 8.81 -39.60
C VAL A 332 43.36 8.27 -40.67
N CYS A 333 43.50 6.95 -40.76
CA CYS A 333 44.38 6.30 -41.74
C CYS A 333 43.95 6.59 -43.19
N LEU A 334 42.64 6.51 -43.48
CA LEU A 334 42.09 6.86 -44.80
C LEU A 334 42.25 8.35 -45.12
N SER A 335 42.14 9.22 -44.13
CA SER A 335 42.31 10.67 -44.32
C SER A 335 43.73 11.02 -44.76
N PHE A 336 44.77 10.38 -44.19
CA PHE A 336 46.15 10.54 -44.65
C PHE A 336 46.35 10.04 -46.08
N TYR A 337 45.78 8.88 -46.42
CA TYR A 337 45.85 8.35 -47.79
C TYR A 337 45.13 9.29 -48.78
N SER A 338 43.95 9.79 -48.42
CA SER A 338 43.14 10.71 -49.22
C SER A 338 43.82 12.07 -49.40
N LEU A 339 44.56 12.56 -48.40
CA LEU A 339 45.36 13.77 -48.52
C LEU A 339 46.44 13.63 -49.60
N VAL A 340 47.18 12.52 -49.59
CA VAL A 340 48.19 12.23 -50.62
C VAL A 340 47.52 12.12 -51.99
N ALA A 341 46.45 11.34 -52.11
CA ALA A 341 45.69 11.21 -53.36
C ALA A 341 45.16 12.57 -53.86
N GLY A 342 44.69 13.43 -52.96
CA GLY A 342 44.20 14.77 -53.27
C GLY A 342 45.29 15.69 -53.80
N ILE A 343 46.48 15.69 -53.17
CA ILE A 343 47.63 16.48 -53.64
C ILE A 343 48.00 16.11 -55.08
N PHE A 344 48.08 14.81 -55.38
CA PHE A 344 48.44 14.31 -56.71
C PHE A 344 47.28 14.31 -57.71
N GLY A 345 46.03 14.44 -57.25
CA GLY A 345 44.85 14.62 -58.08
C GLY A 345 44.66 16.06 -58.57
N MET A 346 45.46 17.02 -58.11
CA MET A 346 45.42 18.41 -58.57
C MET A 346 46.01 18.53 -59.98
N ASN A 347 45.37 19.31 -60.85
CA ASN A 347 45.82 19.58 -62.21
C ASN A 347 46.98 20.60 -62.26
N ILE A 348 48.08 20.31 -61.57
CA ILE A 348 49.29 21.13 -61.55
C ILE A 348 50.36 20.43 -62.40
N PRO A 349 51.03 21.13 -63.33
CA PRO A 349 52.06 20.50 -64.17
C PRO A 349 53.28 20.13 -63.33
N TYR A 350 53.51 18.83 -63.14
CA TYR A 350 54.69 18.29 -62.46
C TYR A 350 55.78 17.93 -63.48
N SER A 351 57.05 18.15 -63.14
CA SER A 351 58.22 17.87 -64.00
C SER A 351 58.44 16.37 -64.29
N TRP A 352 57.75 15.48 -63.59
CA TRP A 352 57.85 14.01 -63.74
C TRP A 352 56.65 13.40 -64.46
N ASN A 353 55.82 14.21 -65.14
CA ASN A 353 54.69 13.70 -65.91
C ASN A 353 55.13 12.99 -67.22
N ASP A 354 56.27 13.43 -67.77
CA ASP A 354 56.86 12.84 -68.98
C ASP A 354 57.84 11.72 -68.62
N ASN A 355 57.71 10.54 -69.25
CA ASN A 355 58.59 9.37 -69.12
C ASN A 355 58.72 8.70 -67.73
N HIS A 356 57.98 9.11 -66.69
CA HIS A 356 58.09 8.57 -65.32
C HIS A 356 56.80 7.92 -64.78
N GLY A 357 56.08 7.15 -65.61
CA GLY A 357 54.83 6.47 -65.22
C GLY A 357 54.92 5.50 -64.02
N TYR A 358 56.13 5.13 -63.59
CA TYR A 358 56.37 4.32 -62.39
C TYR A 358 56.21 5.12 -61.08
N MET A 359 56.41 6.45 -61.10
CA MET A 359 56.35 7.28 -59.89
C MET A 359 54.95 7.28 -59.26
N PHE A 360 53.90 7.32 -60.09
CA PHE A 360 52.51 7.21 -59.62
C PHE A 360 52.27 5.91 -58.85
N LYS A 361 52.77 4.77 -59.37
CA LYS A 361 52.65 3.47 -58.70
C LYS A 361 53.35 3.48 -57.34
N TRP A 362 54.55 4.05 -57.25
CA TRP A 362 55.29 4.15 -55.99
C TRP A 362 54.60 5.03 -54.96
N VAL A 363 54.06 6.19 -55.36
CA VAL A 363 53.33 7.09 -54.44
C VAL A 363 52.11 6.38 -53.84
N VAL A 364 51.32 5.68 -54.65
CA VAL A 364 50.14 4.93 -54.20
C VAL A 364 50.53 3.78 -53.26
N ILE A 365 51.58 3.02 -53.60
CA ILE A 365 52.04 1.89 -52.79
C ILE A 365 52.59 2.37 -51.45
N VAL A 366 53.43 3.41 -51.44
CA VAL A 366 54.06 3.93 -50.21
C VAL A 366 53.04 4.59 -49.30
N SER A 367 52.13 5.40 -49.83
CA SER A 367 51.08 6.03 -49.01
C SER A 367 50.09 5.01 -48.45
N GLY A 368 49.72 3.99 -49.24
CA GLY A 368 48.90 2.87 -48.79
C GLY A 368 49.58 2.04 -47.71
N ALA A 369 50.87 1.71 -47.89
CA ALA A 369 51.66 0.98 -46.91
C ALA A 369 51.82 1.77 -45.60
N PHE A 370 52.11 3.07 -45.68
CA PHE A 370 52.19 3.95 -44.51
C PHE A 370 50.87 4.01 -43.75
N SER A 371 49.75 4.17 -44.45
CA SER A 371 48.40 4.17 -43.87
C SER A 371 48.08 2.86 -43.15
N ALA A 372 48.41 1.71 -43.77
CA ALA A 372 48.22 0.39 -43.16
C ALA A 372 49.10 0.17 -41.92
N ILE A 373 50.38 0.58 -41.96
CA ILE A 373 51.30 0.48 -40.81
C ILE A 373 50.81 1.35 -39.66
N MET A 374 50.35 2.56 -39.95
CA MET A 374 49.81 3.47 -38.93
C MET A 374 48.56 2.88 -38.27
N PHE A 375 47.67 2.27 -39.05
CA PHE A 375 46.50 1.56 -38.52
C PHE A 375 46.88 0.40 -37.60
N LEU A 376 47.86 -0.41 -38.00
CA LEU A 376 48.38 -1.52 -37.20
C LEU A 376 49.02 -1.01 -35.90
N MET A 377 49.80 0.06 -35.95
CA MET A 377 50.40 0.67 -34.76
C MET A 377 49.33 1.16 -33.77
N ILE A 378 48.29 1.86 -34.25
CA ILE A 378 47.21 2.37 -33.39
C ILE A 378 46.43 1.20 -32.76
N THR A 379 46.10 0.17 -33.54
CA THR A 379 45.34 -0.99 -33.05
C THR A 379 46.15 -1.84 -32.06
N ILE A 380 47.46 -2.04 -32.30
CA ILE A 380 48.36 -2.73 -31.35
C ILE A 380 48.49 -1.94 -30.05
N TYR A 381 48.70 -0.62 -30.14
CA TYR A 381 48.78 0.24 -28.96
C TYR A 381 47.50 0.18 -28.11
N ALA A 382 46.33 0.25 -28.76
CA ALA A 382 45.05 0.18 -28.08
C ALA A 382 44.80 -1.19 -27.44
N ARG A 383 45.23 -2.29 -28.05
CA ARG A 383 45.20 -3.63 -27.44
C ARG A 383 46.12 -3.75 -26.23
N GLN A 384 47.36 -3.27 -26.31
CA GLN A 384 48.30 -3.32 -25.19
C GLN A 384 47.81 -2.52 -23.97
N LYS A 385 47.04 -1.46 -24.20
CA LYS A 385 46.41 -0.65 -23.16
C LYS A 385 45.13 -1.25 -22.59
N GLY A 386 44.67 -2.40 -23.09
CA GLY A 386 43.42 -3.03 -22.66
C GLY A 386 42.15 -2.28 -23.09
N LEU A 387 42.25 -1.36 -24.06
CA LEU A 387 41.11 -0.60 -24.59
C LEU A 387 40.32 -1.40 -25.64
N ILE A 388 40.95 -2.40 -26.24
CA ILE A 388 40.37 -3.24 -27.29
C ILE A 388 40.57 -4.70 -26.88
N GLY A 389 39.55 -5.28 -26.23
CA GLY A 389 39.52 -6.68 -25.83
C GLY A 389 40.47 -7.02 -24.69
N SER A 390 39.91 -7.62 -23.63
CA SER A 390 40.56 -8.79 -23.03
C SER A 390 40.19 -10.02 -23.84
#